data_AF-A0A7R9AVU9-F1
#
_entry.id   AF-A0A7R9AVU9-F1
#
_cell.length_a   1.000
_cell.length_b   1.000
_cell.length_c   1.000
_cell.angle_alpha   90.00
_cell.angle_beta   90.00
_cell.angle_gamma   90.00
#
_symmetry.space_group_name_H-M   'P 1'
#
loop_
_entity.id
_entity.type
_entity.pdbx_description
1 polymer ?
#
loop_
_entity_poly.entity_id
_entity_poly.type
_entity_poly.pdbx_seq_one_letter_code
_entity_poly.pdbx_strand_id
1 'polypeptide(L)'
;MFIIALQDINSSINKIAQFLGKHLTVKQMTDLATHLHIDNFRNNPAVSPIFGLRGLVRQGEQAFIRTGKVGGNSDYFTPELNVQANRWIEQNLQHTDLRFPC
;
A
#
# COMPACT_ATOMS: atom_id res chain seq x y z
N MET A 1 -2.69 -0.71 8.39
CA MET A 1 -1.30 -0.29 8.11
C MET A 1 -1.18 0.42 6.75
N PHE A 2 -1.63 -0.18 5.64
CA PHE A 2 -1.51 0.43 4.30
C PHE A 2 -2.32 1.73 4.11
N ILE A 3 -3.58 1.76 4.56
CA ILE A 3 -4.44 2.97 4.47
C ILE A 3 -3.82 4.14 5.25
N ILE A 4 -3.36 3.87 6.46
CA ILE A 4 -2.70 4.87 7.32
C ILE A 4 -1.42 5.40 6.68
N ALA A 5 -0.64 4.55 6.00
CA ALA A 5 0.56 4.99 5.29
C ALA A 5 0.27 5.91 4.11
N LEU A 6 -0.88 5.75 3.44
CA LEU A 6 -1.32 6.65 2.37
C LEU A 6 -1.92 7.95 2.89
N GLN A 7 -2.60 7.92 4.04
CA GLN A 7 -3.16 9.12 4.68
C GLN A 7 -2.07 9.97 5.36
N ASP A 8 -1.15 9.33 6.09
CA ASP A 8 -0.07 9.96 6.84
C ASP A 8 1.19 9.07 6.85
N ILE A 9 2.02 9.28 5.83
CA ILE A 9 3.28 8.55 5.67
C ILE A 9 4.29 8.91 6.77
N ASN A 10 4.28 10.15 7.28
CA ASN A 10 5.22 10.61 8.29
C ASN A 10 4.95 9.93 9.64
N SER A 11 3.67 9.82 10.04
CA SER A 11 3.27 9.06 11.23
C SER A 11 3.65 7.59 11.10
N SER A 12 3.46 7.00 9.93
CA SER A 12 3.82 5.60 9.67
C SER A 12 5.34 5.38 9.74
N ILE A 13 6.13 6.26 9.12
CA ILE A 13 7.59 6.23 9.21
C ILE A 13 8.05 6.38 10.67
N ASN A 14 7.48 7.34 11.41
CA ASN A 14 7.82 7.55 12.82
C ASN A 14 7.51 6.32 13.68
N LYS A 15 6.34 5.69 13.50
CA LYS A 15 5.97 4.46 14.21
C LYS A 15 6.99 3.35 13.95
N ILE A 16 7.40 3.16 12.71
CA ILE A 16 8.42 2.16 12.34
C ILE A 16 9.78 2.53 12.94
N ALA A 17 10.19 3.80 12.86
CA ALA A 17 11.45 4.25 13.44
C ALA A 17 11.48 4.02 14.96
N GLN A 18 10.41 4.37 15.68
CA GLN A 18 10.27 4.12 17.12
C GLN A 18 10.31 2.63 17.44
N PHE A 19 9.59 1.80 16.69
CA PHE A 19 9.62 0.35 16.85
C PHE A 19 11.03 -0.23 16.68
N LEU A 20 11.82 0.34 15.77
CA LEU A 20 13.22 -0.04 15.54
C LEU A 20 14.23 0.67 16.48
N GLY A 21 13.75 1.47 17.44
CA GLY A 21 14.61 2.24 18.36
C GLY A 21 15.46 3.30 17.65
N LYS A 22 14.93 3.94 16.59
CA LYS A 22 15.60 4.98 15.80
C LYS A 22 14.92 6.33 15.97
N HIS A 23 15.75 7.38 16.04
CA HIS A 23 15.31 8.77 15.98
C HIS A 23 15.65 9.34 14.62
N LEU A 24 14.66 9.91 13.95
CA LEU A 24 14.84 10.56 12.65
C LEU A 24 14.85 12.08 12.83
N THR A 25 15.82 12.72 12.20
CA THR A 25 15.79 14.18 12.00
C THR A 25 14.66 14.56 11.05
N VAL A 26 14.24 15.83 11.10
CA VAL A 26 13.25 16.38 10.14
C VAL A 26 13.69 16.15 8.70
N LYS A 27 14.98 16.34 8.40
CA LYS A 27 15.52 16.10 7.05
C LYS A 27 15.37 14.64 6.64
N GLN A 28 15.76 13.68 7.48
CA GLN A 28 15.64 12.25 7.18
C GLN A 28 14.18 11.82 6.99
N MET A 29 13.26 12.38 7.78
CA MET A 29 11.83 12.15 7.60
C MET A 29 11.37 12.61 6.22
N THR A 30 11.69 13.86 5.85
CA THR A 30 11.32 14.43 4.56
C THR A 30 11.93 13.63 3.41
N ASP A 31 13.23 13.32 3.47
CA ASP A 31 13.92 12.56 2.43
C ASP A 31 13.27 11.17 2.24
N LEU A 32 12.92 10.48 3.34
CA LEU A 32 12.29 9.18 3.28
C LEU A 32 10.84 9.25 2.76
N ALA A 33 10.07 10.24 3.20
CA ALA A 33 8.71 10.46 2.70
C ALA A 33 8.72 10.77 1.19
N THR A 34 9.65 11.61 0.72
CA THR A 34 9.84 11.88 -0.71
C THR A 34 10.26 10.62 -1.46
N HIS A 35 11.20 9.84 -0.94
CA HIS A 35 11.65 8.61 -1.58
C HIS A 35 10.50 7.58 -1.74
N LEU A 36 9.64 7.47 -0.73
CA LEU A 36 8.50 6.55 -0.71
C LEU A 36 7.26 7.06 -1.45
N HIS A 37 7.25 8.33 -1.89
CA HIS A 37 6.17 8.87 -2.70
C HIS A 37 5.94 7.98 -3.92
N ILE A 38 4.68 7.67 -4.25
CA ILE A 38 4.34 6.63 -5.23
C ILE A 38 4.99 6.87 -6.60
N ASP A 39 5.07 8.12 -7.04
CA ASP A 39 5.70 8.48 -8.32
C ASP A 39 7.21 8.24 -8.32
N ASN A 40 7.87 8.47 -7.19
CA ASN A 40 9.31 8.19 -7.05
C ASN A 40 9.55 6.69 -6.89
N PHE A 41 8.73 6.03 -6.07
CA PHE A 41 8.87 4.61 -5.77
C PHE A 41 8.60 3.74 -7.01
N ARG A 42 7.58 4.07 -7.83
CA ARG A 42 7.28 3.35 -9.08
C ARG A 42 8.43 3.42 -10.08
N ASN A 43 9.15 4.54 -10.11
CA ASN A 43 10.26 4.76 -11.04
C ASN A 43 11.60 4.26 -10.52
N ASN A 44 11.66 3.72 -9.30
CA ASN A 44 12.90 3.19 -8.72
C ASN A 44 13.19 1.76 -9.25
N PRO A 45 14.28 1.57 -10.02
CA PRO A 45 14.63 0.25 -10.56
C PRO A 45 14.87 -0.82 -9.50
N ALA A 46 15.33 -0.44 -8.30
CA ALA A 46 15.67 -1.37 -7.23
C ALA A 46 14.45 -2.07 -6.60
N VAL A 47 13.25 -1.48 -6.74
CA VAL A 47 12.01 -2.02 -6.15
C VAL A 47 11.05 -2.57 -7.21
N SER A 48 11.39 -2.41 -8.48
CA SER A 48 10.63 -2.94 -9.61
C SER A 48 11.30 -4.22 -10.10
N PRO A 49 10.69 -5.41 -9.88
CA PRO A 49 11.29 -6.70 -10.24
C PRO A 49 11.35 -6.96 -11.75
N ILE A 50 10.97 -5.96 -12.58
CA ILE A 50 10.86 -6.07 -14.04
C ILE A 50 12.25 -6.28 -14.69
N PHE A 51 13.33 -5.87 -14.02
CA PHE A 51 14.70 -6.17 -14.45
C PHE A 51 15.06 -7.63 -14.19
N GLY A 52 14.68 -8.53 -15.11
CA GLY A 52 15.17 -9.92 -15.13
C GLY A 52 14.12 -10.99 -15.38
N LEU A 53 12.82 -10.66 -15.29
CA LEU A 53 11.72 -11.63 -15.37
C LEU A 53 11.27 -11.95 -16.82
N ARG A 54 12.20 -12.01 -17.78
CA ARG A 54 11.85 -12.35 -19.18
C ARG A 54 11.17 -13.72 -19.24
N GLY A 55 9.96 -13.77 -19.80
CA GLY A 55 9.14 -14.99 -19.89
C GLY A 55 8.23 -15.25 -18.70
N LEU A 56 8.38 -14.53 -17.58
CA LEU A 56 7.53 -14.63 -16.39
C LEU A 56 6.54 -13.47 -16.26
N VAL A 57 6.83 -12.34 -16.91
CA VAL A 57 5.92 -11.19 -17.00
C VAL A 57 5.54 -10.91 -18.46
N ARG A 58 4.27 -10.57 -18.67
CA ARG A 58 3.78 -10.07 -19.96
C ARG A 58 4.27 -8.64 -20.15
N GLN A 59 5.03 -8.41 -21.22
CA GLN A 59 5.46 -7.06 -21.57
C GLN A 59 4.26 -6.23 -22.05
N GLY A 60 4.23 -4.94 -21.69
CA GLY A 60 3.15 -4.02 -22.06
C GLY A 60 1.91 -4.06 -21.17
N GLU A 61 1.85 -4.99 -20.20
CA GLU A 61 0.78 -5.06 -19.20
C GLU A 61 1.06 -4.15 -17.99
N GLN A 62 0.14 -4.18 -17.01
CA GLN A 62 0.24 -3.35 -15.81
C GLN A 62 1.55 -3.54 -15.04
N ALA A 63 2.16 -2.42 -14.64
CA ALA A 63 3.37 -2.39 -13.83
C ALA A 63 3.15 -2.96 -12.42
N PHE A 64 4.22 -3.51 -11.82
CA PHE A 64 4.20 -4.05 -10.46
C PHE A 64 3.74 -3.03 -9.42
N ILE A 65 4.29 -1.81 -9.48
CA ILE A 65 3.80 -0.67 -8.71
C ILE A 65 2.71 0.04 -9.53
N ARG A 66 1.44 -0.30 -9.26
CA ARG A 66 0.32 0.07 -10.14
C ARG A 66 -0.29 1.45 -9.88
N THR A 67 -1.24 1.59 -8.95
CA THR A 67 -1.98 2.87 -8.74
C THR A 67 -1.69 3.55 -7.41
N GLY A 68 -1.38 2.80 -6.35
CA GLY A 68 -1.11 3.37 -5.02
C GLY A 68 -2.32 4.03 -4.35
N LYS A 69 -3.55 3.62 -4.70
CA LYS A 69 -4.79 4.20 -4.14
C LYS A 69 -5.58 3.23 -3.28
N VAL A 70 -6.24 3.75 -2.24
CA VAL A 70 -7.31 3.07 -1.49
C VAL A 70 -8.63 3.19 -2.27
N GLY A 71 -9.51 2.20 -2.16
CA GLY A 71 -10.84 2.24 -2.80
C GLY A 71 -10.84 1.93 -4.29
N GLY A 72 -9.73 1.44 -4.87
CA GLY A 72 -9.68 1.06 -6.28
C GLY A 72 -10.55 -0.14 -6.66
N ASN A 73 -11.20 -0.80 -5.69
CA ASN A 73 -12.16 -1.88 -5.93
C ASN A 73 -13.49 -1.38 -6.51
N SER A 74 -13.89 -0.13 -6.22
CA SER A 74 -15.13 0.46 -6.77
C SER A 74 -15.16 0.47 -8.30
N ASP A 75 -13.99 0.51 -8.93
CA ASP A 75 -13.84 0.50 -10.39
C ASP A 75 -14.19 -0.87 -11.00
N TYR A 76 -14.24 -1.93 -10.19
CA TYR A 76 -14.38 -3.33 -10.65
C TYR A 76 -15.54 -4.09 -9.98
N PHE A 77 -16.02 -3.64 -8.83
CA PHE A 77 -17.04 -4.37 -8.06
C PHE A 77 -18.44 -3.96 -8.50
N THR A 78 -19.22 -4.93 -8.98
CA THR A 78 -20.67 -4.75 -9.18
C THR A 78 -21.39 -4.65 -7.83
N PRO A 79 -22.64 -4.15 -7.78
CA PRO A 79 -23.42 -4.11 -6.54
C PRO A 79 -23.53 -5.47 -5.84
N GLU A 80 -23.70 -6.55 -6.61
CA GLU A 80 -23.81 -7.91 -6.09
C GLU A 80 -22.50 -8.38 -5.46
N LEU A 81 -21.37 -8.11 -6.11
CA LEU A 81 -20.04 -8.43 -5.59
C LEU A 81 -19.73 -7.64 -4.30
N ASN A 82 -20.18 -6.39 -4.21
CA ASN A 82 -20.03 -5.61 -2.98
C ASN A 82 -20.81 -6.23 -1.82
N VAL A 83 -22.06 -6.65 -2.04
CA VAL A 83 -22.86 -7.32 -1.00
C VAL A 83 -22.19 -8.63 -0.55
N GLN A 84 -21.70 -9.43 -1.50
CA GLN A 84 -21.01 -10.68 -1.20
C GLN A 84 -19.74 -10.45 -0.39
N ALA A 85 -18.91 -9.49 -0.79
CA ALA A 85 -17.68 -9.15 -0.09
C ALA A 85 -17.95 -8.62 1.32
N ASN A 86 -18.92 -7.71 1.48
CA ASN A 86 -19.29 -7.17 2.79
C ASN A 86 -19.75 -8.28 3.75
N ARG A 87 -20.62 -9.18 3.29
CA ARG A 87 -21.07 -10.34 4.08
C ARG A 87 -19.88 -11.22 4.51
N TRP A 88 -18.97 -11.51 3.58
CA TRP A 88 -17.79 -12.31 3.89
C TRP A 88 -16.89 -11.62 4.93
N ILE A 89 -16.65 -10.31 4.80
CA ILE A 89 -15.86 -9.53 5.77
C ILE A 89 -16.53 -9.58 7.15
N GLU A 90 -17.83 -9.31 7.24
CA GLU A 90 -18.58 -9.31 8.50
C GLU A 90 -18.49 -10.66 9.22
N GLN A 91 -18.71 -11.76 8.50
CA GLN A 91 -18.62 -13.11 9.04
C GLN A 91 -17.23 -13.45 9.59
N ASN A 92 -16.16 -13.03 8.90
CA ASN A 92 -14.79 -13.30 9.33
C ASN A 92 -14.34 -12.40 10.49
N LEU A 93 -14.97 -11.25 10.71
CA LEU A 93 -14.62 -10.33 11.78
C LEU A 93 -15.45 -10.51 13.06
N GLN A 94 -16.57 -11.23 13.00
CA GLN A 94 -17.59 -11.30 14.06
C GLN A 94 -17.05 -11.65 15.47
N HIS A 95 -16.01 -12.48 15.54
CA HIS A 95 -15.42 -12.94 16.80
C HIS A 95 -14.01 -12.42 17.04
N THR A 96 -13.67 -11.30 16.39
CA THR A 96 -12.36 -10.66 16.48
C THR A 96 -12.51 -9.18 16.81
N ASP A 97 -11.48 -8.61 17.42
CA ASP A 97 -11.29 -7.16 17.57
C ASP A 97 -10.65 -6.51 16.33
N LEU A 98 -10.26 -7.32 15.33
CA LEU A 98 -9.65 -6.84 14.09
C LEU A 98 -10.59 -5.91 13.33
N ARG A 99 -10.13 -4.70 13.01
CA ARG A 99 -10.86 -3.73 12.19
C ARG A 99 -9.93 -3.12 11.14
N PHE A 100 -10.47 -2.93 9.94
CA PHE A 100 -9.77 -2.20 8.89
C PHE A 100 -9.97 -0.70 9.11
N PRO A 101 -8.90 0.12 9.07
CA PRO A 101 -9.04 1.58 9.09
C PRO A 101 -9.83 2.07 7.88
N CYS A 102 -10.62 3.13 8.05
CA CYS A 102 -11.32 3.81 6.97
C CYS A 102 -10.43 4.85 6.28
#